data_AF-A0A379ESF4-F1
#
_entry.id   AF-A0A379ESF4-F1
#
_cell.length_a   1.000
_cell.length_b   1.000
_cell.length_c   1.000
_cell.angle_alpha   90.00
_cell.angle_beta   90.00
_cell.angle_gamma   90.00
#
_symmetry.space_group_name_H-M   'P 1'
#
loop_
_entity.id
_entity.type
_entity.pdbx_description
1 polymer ?
#
loop_
_entity_poly.entity_id
_entity_poly.type
_entity_poly.pdbx_seq_one_letter_code
_entity_poly.pdbx_strand_id
1 'polypeptide(L)' 'MRRSHDALTTAAVSVDKASGETHLRHHVTADGYYRGRKVINK' A
#
# COMPACT_ATOMS: atom_id res chain seq x y z
N MET A 1 -0.63 14.43 -32.11
CA MET A 1 -0.37 14.03 -30.71
C MET A 1 -0.30 12.50 -30.63
N ARG A 2 0.89 11.90 -30.57
CA ARG A 2 1.03 10.43 -30.53
C ARG A 2 1.18 9.85 -29.12
N ARG A 3 1.72 10.63 -28.17
CA ARG A 3 2.10 10.18 -26.81
C ARG A 3 1.46 10.99 -25.68
N SER A 4 0.35 11.67 -25.96
CA SER A 4 -0.33 12.52 -24.97
C SER A 4 -0.94 11.76 -23.80
N HIS A 5 -1.04 10.42 -23.90
CA HIS A 5 -1.63 9.55 -22.87
C HIS A 5 -0.64 8.54 -22.28
N ASP A 6 0.67 8.69 -22.55
CA ASP A 6 1.71 7.75 -22.09
C ASP A 6 2.12 8.00 -20.62
N ALA A 7 1.34 8.76 -19.86
CA ALA A 7 1.64 9.08 -18.48
C ALA A 7 1.34 7.91 -17.55
N LEU A 8 2.26 7.62 -16.64
CA LEU A 8 2.04 6.66 -15.56
C LEU A 8 1.15 7.28 -14.47
N THR A 9 0.36 6.44 -13.80
CA THR A 9 -0.46 6.82 -12.65
C THR A 9 0.11 6.23 -11.37
N THR A 10 -0.11 6.91 -10.25
CA THR A 10 0.36 6.45 -8.95
C THR A 10 -0.64 5.47 -8.33
N ALA A 11 -0.11 4.53 -7.54
CA ALA A 11 -0.94 3.57 -6.82
C ALA A 11 -1.59 4.18 -5.57
N ALA A 12 -2.74 3.63 -5.20
CA ALA A 12 -3.45 3.95 -3.98
C ALA A 12 -2.73 3.39 -2.74
N VAL A 13 -2.14 4.26 -1.92
CA VAL A 13 -1.50 3.91 -0.64
C VAL A 13 -2.35 4.30 0.57
N SER A 14 -2.09 3.66 1.70
CA SER A 14 -2.67 3.91 3.03
C SER A 14 -1.60 3.69 4.10
N VAL A 15 -1.87 4.14 5.32
CA VAL A 15 -0.97 3.96 6.47
C VAL A 15 -1.65 3.04 7.47
N ASP A 16 -0.96 1.96 7.88
CA ASP A 16 -1.51 1.07 8.90
C ASP A 16 -1.56 1.79 10.25
N LYS A 17 -2.69 1.62 10.95
CA LYS A 17 -2.96 2.35 12.19
C LYS A 17 -2.09 1.89 13.37
N ALA A 18 -1.70 0.62 13.41
CA ALA A 18 -0.95 0.08 14.54
C ALA A 18 0.57 0.21 14.34
N SER A 19 1.07 -0.06 13.12
CA SER A 19 2.51 -0.01 12.86
C SER A 19 2.99 1.32 12.28
N GLY A 20 2.10 2.13 11.70
CA GLY A 20 2.47 3.38 11.02
C GLY A 20 3.14 3.19 9.66
N GLU A 21 3.25 1.95 9.17
CA GLU A 21 3.83 1.66 7.86
C GLU A 21 2.90 2.08 6.72
N THR A 22 3.49 2.60 5.64
CA THR A 22 2.76 2.83 4.39
C THR A 22 2.64 1.53 3.61
N HIS A 23 1.44 1.20 3.15
CA HIS A 23 1.17 0.00 2.38
C HIS A 23 0.15 0.28 1.27
N LEU A 24 0.10 -0.60 0.27
CA LEU A 24 -0.94 -0.54 -0.76
C LEU A 24 -2.31 -0.74 -0.11
N ARG A 25 -3.29 0.05 -0.55
CA ARG A 25 -4.63 0.00 0.01
C ARG A 25 -5.23 -1.41 -0.16
N HIS A 26 -5.74 -1.97 0.93
CA HIS A 26 -6.25 -3.35 1.02
C HIS A 26 -5.20 -4.47 0.94
N HIS A 27 -3.90 -4.16 0.99
CA HIS A 27 -2.83 -5.15 1.13
C HIS A 27 -2.29 -5.18 2.56
N VAL A 28 -1.59 -6.25 2.92
CA VAL A 28 -0.82 -6.36 4.18
C VAL A 28 0.45 -5.52 4.06
N THR A 29 0.92 -4.92 5.16
CA THR A 29 2.19 -4.19 5.22
C THR A 29 3.39 -5.14 5.09
N ALA A 30 4.59 -4.59 4.90
CA ALA A 30 5.81 -5.37 4.80
C ALA A 30 6.11 -6.15 6.09
N ASP A 31 5.83 -5.56 7.24
CA ASP A 31 6.04 -6.19 8.55
C ASP A 31 4.87 -7.10 8.98
N GLY A 32 3.89 -7.30 8.10
CA GLY A 32 2.81 -8.26 8.30
C GLY A 32 1.57 -7.71 9.00
N TYR A 33 1.37 -6.39 9.03
CA TYR A 33 0.21 -5.75 9.64
C TYR A 33 -0.91 -5.50 8.62
N TYR A 34 -2.15 -5.69 9.04
CA TYR A 34 -3.32 -5.31 8.27
C TYR A 34 -4.45 -4.89 9.20
N ARG A 35 -4.98 -3.68 8.98
CA ARG A 35 -6.07 -3.10 9.79
C ARG A 35 -5.72 -3.12 11.29
N GLY A 36 -4.46 -2.82 11.62
CA GLY A 36 -3.96 -2.75 12.97
C GLY A 36 -3.74 -4.09 13.68
N ARG A 37 -3.75 -5.22 12.94
CA ARG A 37 -3.46 -6.55 13.49
C ARG A 37 -2.29 -7.17 12.74
N LYS A 38 -1.40 -7.84 13.47
CA LYS A 38 -0.34 -8.65 12.87
C LYS A 38 -0.96 -9.93 12.33
N VAL A 39 -1.01 -10.06 11.00
CA VAL A 39 -1.62 -11.18 10.28
C VAL A 39 -0.58 -12.15 9.74
N ILE A 40 0.66 -11.70 9.58
CA ILE A 40 1.79 -12.55 9.21
C ILE A 40 2.76 -12.59 10.41
N ASN A 41 2.93 -13.78 10.99
CA ASN A 41 4.01 -14.07 11.91
C ASN A 41 5.11 -14.78 11.11
N LYS A 42 6.29 -14.19 11.10
CA LYS A 42 7.49 -14.81 10.56
C LYS A 42 8.27 -15.48 11.69
#